data_AF-A0A9E0VAG9-F1
#
_entry.id   AF-A0A9E0VAG9-F1
#
_cell.length_a   1.000
_cell.length_b   1.000
_cell.length_c   1.000
_cell.angle_alpha   90.00
_cell.angle_beta   90.00
_cell.angle_gamma   90.00
#
_symmetry.space_group_name_H-M   'P 1'
#
loop_
_entity.id
_entity.type
_entity.pdbx_description
1 polymer ?
#
loop_
_entity_poly.entity_id
_entity_poly.type
_entity_poly.pdbx_seq_one_letter_code
_entity_poly.pdbx_strand_id
1 'polypeptide(L)'
;SAYIPTNVISITDGQIFLESDLFNSGVRPAINVGNSVSRVGGSAQIKAMKQVAGTLRIDLAQFRELAAFAQFGSDLDKATQDQLEKGKRLTEVLKQGQYQPMEVEKQVFIIWAVSNGFASDVAVEDLKRFETELFAFAENSHPAILETLRTKKSIDDELKGSMTEAVEDFKATRWNKDALGVNA
;
A
#
# COMPACT_ATOMS: atom_id res chain seq x y z
N SER A 1 26.26 15.96 -6.30
CA SER A 1 26.23 15.48 -4.91
C SER A 1 26.97 16.45 -4.03
N ALA A 2 26.42 16.81 -2.86
CA ALA A 2 27.06 17.70 -1.89
C ALA A 2 27.84 16.89 -0.84
N TYR A 3 28.97 17.42 -0.35
CA TYR A 3 29.91 16.73 0.56
C TYR A 3 29.23 16.21 1.85
N ILE A 4 28.40 17.04 2.49
CA ILE A 4 27.75 16.69 3.75
C ILE A 4 26.72 15.55 3.58
N PRO A 5 25.74 15.62 2.65
CA PRO A 5 24.83 14.50 2.41
C PRO A 5 25.53 13.18 2.09
N THR A 6 26.60 13.21 1.29
CA THR A 6 27.36 11.99 0.95
C THR A 6 27.95 11.32 2.19
N ASN A 7 28.52 12.11 3.11
CA ASN A 7 29.09 11.58 4.35
C ASN A 7 28.01 11.08 5.31
N VAL A 8 26.87 11.77 5.42
CA VAL A 8 25.77 11.29 6.28
C VAL A 8 25.22 9.96 5.76
N ILE A 9 25.03 9.83 4.44
CA ILE A 9 24.55 8.59 3.81
C ILE A 9 25.49 7.41 4.08
N SER A 10 26.81 7.64 4.12
CA SER A 10 27.76 6.56 4.38
C SER A 10 27.70 6.07 5.83
N ILE A 11 27.46 6.98 6.79
CA ILE A 11 27.41 6.72 8.23
C ILE A 11 26.11 6.03 8.65
N THR A 12 24.96 6.44 8.10
CA THR A 12 23.65 5.92 8.53
C THR A 12 23.34 4.52 7.99
N ASP A 13 22.57 3.73 8.76
CA ASP A 13 22.10 2.39 8.37
C ASP A 13 20.91 2.40 7.39
N GLY A 14 20.60 3.56 6.82
CA GLY A 14 19.49 3.74 5.90
C GLY A 14 19.13 5.21 5.80
N GLN A 15 18.35 5.51 4.79
CA GLN A 15 17.93 6.87 4.50
C GLN A 15 16.53 6.89 3.93
N ILE A 16 15.78 7.91 4.32
CA ILE A 16 14.46 8.24 3.77
C ILE A 16 14.65 9.50 2.95
N PHE A 17 14.59 9.37 1.62
CA PHE A 17 14.62 10.49 0.71
C PHE A 17 13.22 11.05 0.54
N LEU A 18 13.07 12.35 0.82
CA LEU A 18 11.85 13.09 0.57
C LEU A 18 12.03 13.97 -0.66
N GLU A 19 11.12 13.89 -1.62
CA GLU A 19 11.19 14.64 -2.88
C GLU A 19 10.06 15.66 -2.99
N SER A 20 10.40 16.87 -3.43
CA SER A 20 9.42 17.96 -3.57
C SER A 20 8.38 17.65 -4.66
N ASP A 21 8.77 16.98 -5.73
CA ASP A 21 7.85 16.62 -6.83
C ASP A 21 6.79 15.62 -6.38
N LEU A 22 7.15 14.66 -5.52
CA LEU A 22 6.19 13.74 -4.89
C LEU A 22 5.24 14.49 -3.95
N PHE A 23 5.77 15.42 -3.17
CA PHE A 23 4.96 16.24 -2.27
C PHE A 23 3.94 17.11 -3.02
N ASN A 24 4.37 17.71 -4.13
CA ASN A 24 3.57 18.60 -4.98
C ASN A 24 2.53 17.83 -5.81
N SER A 25 2.81 16.59 -6.19
CA SER A 25 1.85 15.68 -6.84
C SER A 25 0.88 14.99 -5.87
N GLY A 26 0.93 15.34 -4.58
CA GLY A 26 -0.03 14.87 -3.58
C GLY A 26 0.35 13.54 -2.91
N VAL A 27 1.54 12.99 -3.16
CA VAL A 27 2.06 11.83 -2.41
C VAL A 27 2.64 12.31 -1.09
N ARG A 28 1.94 12.00 0.01
CA ARG A 28 2.30 12.41 1.37
C ARG A 28 2.13 11.22 2.31
N PRO A 29 3.19 10.76 2.99
CA PRO A 29 4.56 11.26 3.02
C PRO A 29 5.30 11.11 1.67
N ALA A 30 6.11 12.11 1.30
CA ALA A 30 6.75 12.21 -0.02
C ALA A 30 8.00 11.34 -0.19
N ILE A 31 7.93 10.07 0.22
CA ILE A 31 9.07 9.16 0.26
C ILE A 31 9.38 8.63 -1.14
N ASN A 32 10.62 8.84 -1.60
CA ASN A 32 11.09 8.16 -2.80
C ASN A 32 11.51 6.74 -2.46
N VAL A 33 10.66 5.76 -2.79
CA VAL A 33 10.88 4.32 -2.51
C VAL A 33 12.10 3.73 -3.24
N GLY A 34 12.47 4.27 -4.41
CA GLY A 34 13.64 3.81 -5.17
C GLY A 34 14.97 4.23 -4.54
N ASN A 35 15.05 5.48 -4.08
CA ASN A 35 16.25 6.08 -3.48
C ASN A 35 16.38 5.80 -1.98
N SER A 36 15.26 5.59 -1.29
CA SER A 36 15.23 5.28 0.14
C SER A 36 15.63 3.83 0.40
N VAL A 37 16.47 3.61 1.40
CA VAL A 37 17.05 2.30 1.70
C VAL A 37 17.08 2.09 3.21
N SER A 38 16.91 0.85 3.64
CA SER A 38 17.25 0.38 4.99
C SER A 38 18.24 -0.76 4.87
N ARG A 39 19.41 -0.63 5.52
CA ARG A 39 20.45 -1.67 5.59
C ARG A 39 20.07 -2.79 6.56
N VAL A 40 19.21 -2.51 7.55
CA VAL A 40 18.64 -3.52 8.46
C VAL A 40 17.59 -4.38 7.75
N GLY A 41 16.85 -3.78 6.81
CA GLY A 41 15.89 -4.48 5.96
C GLY A 41 14.76 -5.15 6.74
N GLY A 42 14.32 -6.33 6.27
CA GLY A 42 13.19 -7.07 6.82
C GLY A 42 13.41 -7.61 8.24
N SER A 43 14.63 -7.53 8.80
CA SER A 43 14.90 -7.91 10.19
C SER A 43 14.27 -6.95 11.21
N ALA A 44 13.98 -5.71 10.79
CA ALA A 44 13.27 -4.73 11.61
C ALA A 44 11.74 -4.88 11.56
N GLN A 45 11.21 -5.84 10.78
CA GLN A 45 9.78 -6.01 10.54
C GLN A 45 9.23 -7.24 11.27
N ILE A 46 7.97 -7.17 11.71
CA ILE A 46 7.23 -8.38 12.10
C ILE A 46 7.05 -9.30 10.89
N LYS A 47 6.93 -10.60 11.13
CA LYS A 47 6.83 -11.62 10.07
C LYS A 47 5.66 -11.33 9.12
N ALA A 48 4.51 -10.90 9.64
CA ALA A 48 3.34 -10.51 8.86
C ALA A 48 3.64 -9.36 7.88
N MET A 49 4.32 -8.30 8.34
CA MET A 49 4.72 -7.17 7.50
C MET A 49 5.71 -7.62 6.42
N LYS A 50 6.67 -8.48 6.76
CA LYS A 50 7.62 -9.04 5.79
C LYS A 50 6.92 -9.87 4.70
N GLN A 51 5.88 -10.63 5.06
CA GLN A 51 5.10 -11.43 4.13
C GLN A 51 4.32 -10.57 3.12
N VAL A 52 3.81 -9.41 3.53
CA VAL A 52 3.01 -8.53 2.64
C VAL A 52 3.85 -7.50 1.90
N ALA A 53 4.88 -6.94 2.54
CA ALA A 53 5.71 -5.88 1.97
C ALA A 53 6.87 -6.41 1.10
N GLY A 54 7.09 -7.73 1.08
CA GLY A 54 8.18 -8.35 0.33
C GLY A 54 8.12 -8.07 -1.18
N THR A 55 6.92 -8.08 -1.76
CA THR A 55 6.70 -7.75 -3.18
C THR A 55 6.45 -6.26 -3.42
N LEU A 56 6.01 -5.52 -2.40
CA LEU A 56 5.62 -4.11 -2.51
C LEU A 56 6.70 -3.22 -3.11
N ARG A 57 7.96 -3.40 -2.70
CA ARG A 57 9.09 -2.62 -3.26
C ARG A 57 9.29 -2.90 -4.74
N ILE A 58 9.15 -4.15 -5.16
CA ILE A 58 9.32 -4.58 -6.54
C ILE A 58 8.16 -4.04 -7.38
N ASP A 59 6.92 -4.19 -6.90
CA ASP A 59 5.71 -3.71 -7.56
C ASP A 59 5.77 -2.18 -7.79
N LEU A 60 6.21 -1.41 -6.78
CA LEU A 60 6.33 0.05 -6.90
C LEU A 60 7.49 0.49 -7.80
N ALA A 61 8.59 -0.25 -7.84
CA ALA A 61 9.71 0.03 -8.75
C ALA A 61 9.27 -0.20 -10.20
N GLN A 62 8.65 -1.34 -10.48
CA GLN A 62 8.10 -1.67 -11.80
C GLN A 62 7.02 -0.67 -12.23
N PHE A 63 6.13 -0.28 -11.31
CA PHE A 63 5.14 0.76 -11.57
C PHE A 63 5.77 2.07 -12.05
N ARG A 64 6.86 2.53 -11.42
CA ARG A 64 7.54 3.77 -11.81
C ARG A 64 8.19 3.67 -13.19
N GLU A 65 8.81 2.54 -13.49
CA GLU A 65 9.39 2.29 -14.82
C GLU A 65 8.31 2.28 -15.90
N LEU A 66 7.21 1.56 -15.66
CA LEU A 66 6.07 1.48 -16.58
C LEU A 66 5.35 2.83 -16.71
N ALA A 67 5.20 3.59 -15.62
CA ALA A 67 4.54 4.90 -15.66
C ALA A 67 5.33 5.91 -16.49
N ALA A 68 6.66 5.86 -16.45
CA ALA A 68 7.50 6.66 -17.34
C ALA A 68 7.36 6.23 -18.80
N PHE A 69 7.30 4.91 -19.07
CA PHE A 69 7.14 4.39 -20.44
C PHE A 69 5.75 4.69 -21.03
N ALA A 70 4.71 4.58 -20.22
CA ALA A 70 3.32 4.86 -20.58
C ALA A 70 3.08 6.32 -21.02
N GLN A 71 3.96 7.26 -20.63
CA GLN A 71 3.91 8.64 -21.12
C GLN A 71 4.31 8.77 -22.61
N PHE A 72 5.00 7.77 -23.16
CA PHE A 72 5.53 7.80 -24.53
C PHE A 72 4.85 6.79 -25.48
N GLY A 73 4.09 5.81 -24.95
CA GLY A 73 3.45 4.76 -25.74
C GLY A 73 1.93 4.91 -25.79
N SER A 74 1.33 4.74 -26.98
CA SER A 74 -0.13 4.85 -27.18
C SER A 74 -0.90 3.55 -26.96
N ASP A 75 -0.25 2.39 -27.05
CA ASP A 75 -0.87 1.08 -26.84
C ASP A 75 -0.07 0.27 -25.81
N LEU A 76 -0.69 0.06 -24.65
CA LEU A 76 -0.17 -0.82 -23.61
C LEU A 76 -0.98 -2.11 -23.65
N ASP A 77 -0.29 -3.25 -23.61
CA ASP A 77 -0.95 -4.54 -23.48
C ASP A 77 -1.64 -4.66 -22.12
N LYS A 78 -2.62 -5.58 -22.02
CA LYS A 78 -3.45 -5.72 -20.82
C LYS A 78 -2.64 -5.98 -19.55
N ALA A 79 -1.56 -6.76 -19.62
CA ALA A 79 -0.75 -7.04 -18.44
C ALA A 79 -0.05 -5.77 -17.93
N THR A 80 0.46 -4.92 -18.82
CA THR A 80 1.03 -3.62 -18.47
C THR A 80 -0.02 -2.68 -17.88
N GLN A 81 -1.24 -2.66 -18.44
CA GLN A 81 -2.34 -1.87 -17.89
C GLN A 81 -2.70 -2.31 -16.46
N ASP A 82 -2.87 -3.62 -16.25
CA ASP A 82 -3.19 -4.18 -14.93
C ASP A 82 -2.09 -3.85 -13.90
N GLN A 83 -0.82 -3.89 -14.31
CA GLN A 83 0.30 -3.56 -13.45
C GLN A 83 0.38 -2.06 -13.11
N LEU A 84 0.08 -1.18 -14.08
CA LEU A 84 -0.04 0.26 -13.83
C LEU A 84 -1.18 0.56 -12.87
N GLU A 85 -2.33 -0.06 -13.07
CA GLU A 85 -3.51 0.09 -12.23
C GLU A 85 -3.27 -0.42 -10.81
N LYS A 86 -2.57 -1.54 -10.65
CA LYS A 86 -2.12 -2.03 -9.34
C LYS A 86 -1.18 -1.03 -8.66
N GLY A 87 -0.19 -0.52 -9.39
CA GLY A 87 0.80 0.43 -8.88
C GLY A 87 0.21 1.77 -8.44
N LYS A 88 -0.79 2.29 -9.16
CA LYS A 88 -1.56 3.48 -8.76
C LYS A 88 -2.24 3.25 -7.40
N ARG A 89 -2.93 2.11 -7.24
CA ARG A 89 -3.63 1.77 -6.00
C ARG A 89 -2.69 1.59 -4.82
N LEU A 90 -1.57 0.90 -5.04
CA LEU A 90 -0.52 0.76 -4.02
C LEU A 90 0.05 2.12 -3.61
N THR A 91 0.28 3.03 -4.56
CA THR A 91 0.77 4.38 -4.27
C THR A 91 -0.25 5.19 -3.45
N GLU A 92 -1.54 5.06 -3.77
CA GLU A 92 -2.61 5.77 -3.05
C GLU A 92 -2.76 5.30 -1.61
N VAL A 93 -2.70 3.99 -1.37
CA VAL A 93 -2.80 3.38 -0.04
C VAL A 93 -1.64 3.79 0.88
N LEU A 94 -0.49 4.12 0.31
CA LEU A 94 0.66 4.62 1.07
C LEU A 94 0.53 6.10 1.46
N LYS A 95 -0.51 6.80 0.99
CA LYS A 95 -0.78 8.17 1.42
C LYS A 95 -1.41 8.21 2.81
N GLN A 96 -0.85 9.06 3.66
CA GLN A 96 -1.23 9.19 5.05
C GLN A 96 -1.24 10.65 5.48
N GLY A 97 -2.29 11.02 6.23
CA GLY A 97 -2.42 12.34 6.82
C GLY A 97 -1.37 12.59 7.90
N GLN A 98 -1.02 13.86 8.09
CA GLN A 98 -0.13 14.27 9.17
C GLN A 98 -0.78 14.00 10.53
N TYR A 99 0.00 13.53 11.51
CA TYR A 99 -0.46 13.21 12.87
C TYR A 99 -1.53 12.10 12.96
N GLN A 100 -1.65 11.27 11.93
CA GLN A 100 -2.59 10.15 11.92
C GLN A 100 -1.83 8.82 11.83
N PRO A 101 -1.01 8.43 12.84
CA PRO A 101 -0.30 7.16 12.81
C PRO A 101 -1.29 5.99 12.70
N MET A 102 -0.86 4.93 12.03
CA MET A 102 -1.68 3.72 11.84
C MET A 102 -1.03 2.55 12.57
N GLU A 103 -1.83 1.77 13.28
CA GLU A 103 -1.37 0.54 13.92
C GLU A 103 -0.90 -0.51 12.90
N VAL A 104 0.06 -1.34 13.27
CA VAL A 104 0.74 -2.26 12.34
C VAL A 104 -0.23 -3.30 11.75
N GLU A 105 -1.20 -3.79 12.52
CA GLU A 105 -2.20 -4.74 12.03
C GLU A 105 -3.07 -4.16 10.91
N LYS A 106 -3.43 -2.87 11.00
CA LYS A 106 -4.18 -2.18 9.95
C LYS A 106 -3.33 -1.97 8.71
N GLN A 107 -2.06 -1.57 8.88
CA GLN A 107 -1.12 -1.43 7.78
C GLN A 107 -0.94 -2.76 7.02
N VAL A 108 -0.74 -3.86 7.76
CA VAL A 108 -0.59 -5.19 7.18
C VAL A 108 -1.86 -5.58 6.42
N PHE A 109 -3.04 -5.34 7.00
CA PHE A 109 -4.30 -5.73 6.39
C PHE A 109 -4.58 -4.99 5.07
N ILE A 110 -4.42 -3.67 5.03
CA ILE A 110 -4.66 -2.89 3.81
C ILE A 110 -3.64 -3.18 2.71
N ILE A 111 -2.35 -3.30 3.06
CA ILE A 111 -1.29 -3.64 2.10
C ILE A 111 -1.56 -5.03 1.52
N TRP A 112 -1.98 -5.99 2.35
CA TRP A 112 -2.35 -7.33 1.88
C TRP A 112 -3.56 -7.27 0.93
N ALA A 113 -4.64 -6.57 1.31
CA ALA A 113 -5.85 -6.51 0.49
C ALA A 113 -5.57 -5.93 -0.90
N VAL A 114 -4.80 -4.84 -0.97
CA VAL A 114 -4.49 -4.17 -2.23
C VAL A 114 -3.49 -4.97 -3.06
N SER A 115 -2.46 -5.54 -2.42
CA SER A 115 -1.44 -6.34 -3.13
C SER A 115 -2.00 -7.62 -3.76
N ASN A 116 -3.04 -8.20 -3.16
CA ASN A 116 -3.75 -9.38 -3.68
C ASN A 116 -4.91 -9.04 -4.63
N GLY A 117 -5.12 -7.74 -4.96
CA GLY A 117 -6.11 -7.34 -5.96
C GLY A 117 -7.55 -7.23 -5.47
N PHE A 118 -7.80 -7.27 -4.16
CA PHE A 118 -9.15 -7.10 -3.63
C PHE A 118 -9.71 -5.68 -3.82
N ALA A 119 -8.82 -4.72 -4.09
CA ALA A 119 -9.17 -3.32 -4.40
C ALA A 119 -9.09 -2.99 -5.91
N SER A 120 -8.94 -3.99 -6.79
CA SER A 120 -8.80 -3.75 -8.24
C SER A 120 -10.04 -3.11 -8.88
N ASP A 121 -11.22 -3.36 -8.32
CA ASP A 121 -12.50 -2.78 -8.75
C ASP A 121 -12.90 -1.50 -7.99
N VAL A 122 -12.01 -1.00 -7.13
CA VAL A 122 -12.16 0.28 -6.42
C VAL A 122 -11.47 1.36 -7.25
N ALA A 123 -12.15 2.49 -7.47
CA ALA A 123 -11.57 3.66 -8.11
C ALA A 123 -10.45 4.23 -7.23
N VAL A 124 -9.40 4.80 -7.84
CA VAL A 124 -8.22 5.27 -7.09
C VAL A 124 -8.60 6.37 -6.12
N GLU A 125 -9.53 7.24 -6.51
CA GLU A 125 -10.05 8.35 -5.72
C GLU A 125 -10.78 7.88 -4.46
N ASP A 126 -11.38 6.70 -4.50
CA ASP A 126 -12.17 6.14 -3.42
C ASP A 126 -11.37 5.23 -2.47
N LEU A 127 -10.08 4.98 -2.76
CA LEU A 127 -9.26 4.06 -1.96
C LEU A 127 -9.13 4.49 -0.50
N LYS A 128 -9.04 5.79 -0.22
CA LYS A 128 -8.95 6.27 1.16
C LYS A 128 -10.23 6.01 1.94
N ARG A 129 -11.38 6.12 1.27
CA ARG A 129 -12.69 5.77 1.83
C ARG A 129 -12.79 4.27 2.03
N PHE A 130 -12.40 3.48 1.02
CA PHE A 130 -12.35 2.02 1.10
C PHE A 130 -11.52 1.55 2.30
N GLU A 131 -10.31 2.09 2.47
CA GLU A 131 -9.43 1.80 3.61
C GLU A 131 -10.13 2.09 4.95
N THR A 132 -10.70 3.28 5.09
CA THR A 132 -11.34 3.72 6.35
C THR A 132 -12.56 2.87 6.68
N GLU A 133 -13.42 2.60 5.70
CA GLU A 133 -14.62 1.78 5.88
C GLU A 133 -14.28 0.31 6.11
N LEU A 134 -13.26 -0.23 5.43
CA LEU A 134 -12.79 -1.60 5.63
C LEU A 134 -12.26 -1.77 7.06
N PHE A 135 -11.50 -0.79 7.58
CA PHE A 135 -11.04 -0.85 8.97
C PHE A 135 -12.20 -0.81 9.95
N ALA A 136 -13.16 0.10 9.76
CA ALA A 136 -14.34 0.18 10.61
C ALA A 136 -15.16 -1.12 10.56
N PHE A 137 -15.28 -1.74 9.39
CA PHE A 137 -15.97 -3.03 9.24
C PHE A 137 -15.21 -4.16 9.95
N ALA A 138 -13.89 -4.26 9.74
CA ALA A 138 -13.07 -5.27 10.40
C ALA A 138 -13.08 -5.13 11.92
N GLU A 139 -13.08 -3.92 12.46
CA GLU A 139 -13.17 -3.68 13.91
C GLU A 139 -14.51 -4.10 14.51
N ASN A 140 -15.61 -3.97 13.77
CA ASN A 140 -16.95 -4.29 14.27
C ASN A 140 -17.37 -5.74 14.01
N SER A 141 -17.10 -6.26 12.81
CA SER A 141 -17.59 -7.56 12.35
C SER A 141 -16.54 -8.68 12.45
N HIS A 142 -15.24 -8.36 12.31
CA HIS A 142 -14.16 -9.35 12.35
C HIS A 142 -12.99 -8.94 13.26
N PRO A 143 -13.23 -8.52 14.53
CA PRO A 143 -12.18 -7.97 15.40
C PRO A 143 -11.04 -8.96 15.65
N ALA A 144 -11.35 -10.27 15.61
CA ALA A 144 -10.39 -11.35 15.77
C ALA A 144 -9.24 -11.29 14.75
N ILE A 145 -9.44 -10.76 13.55
CA ILE A 145 -8.40 -10.64 12.52
C ILE A 145 -7.31 -9.66 12.99
N LEU A 146 -7.71 -8.48 13.44
CA LEU A 146 -6.77 -7.44 13.90
C LEU A 146 -6.07 -7.86 15.18
N GLU A 147 -6.77 -8.54 16.09
CA GLU A 147 -6.17 -9.11 17.30
C GLU A 147 -5.16 -10.22 16.99
N THR A 148 -5.49 -11.13 16.07
CA THR A 148 -4.60 -12.21 15.65
C THR A 148 -3.35 -11.64 14.98
N LEU A 149 -3.49 -10.63 14.11
CA LEU A 149 -2.35 -9.95 13.50
C LEU A 149 -1.43 -9.32 14.56
N ARG A 150 -2.01 -8.67 15.57
CA ARG A 150 -1.27 -8.03 16.68
C ARG A 150 -0.49 -9.04 17.52
N THR A 151 -1.10 -10.18 17.84
CA THR A 151 -0.55 -11.20 18.76
C THR A 151 0.37 -12.19 18.05
N LYS A 152 -0.12 -12.81 16.97
CA LYS A 152 0.59 -13.86 16.20
C LYS A 152 1.71 -13.29 15.34
N LYS A 153 1.61 -12.02 14.94
CA LYS A 153 2.62 -11.28 14.14
C LYS A 153 3.03 -11.98 12.85
N SER A 154 2.23 -12.94 12.36
CA SER A 154 2.46 -13.71 11.14
C SER A 154 1.13 -14.09 10.50
N ILE A 155 1.15 -14.23 9.18
CA ILE A 155 0.00 -14.58 8.36
C ILE A 155 0.15 -16.03 7.93
N ASP A 156 -0.75 -16.89 8.39
CA ASP A 156 -0.92 -18.26 7.93
C ASP A 156 -2.21 -18.42 7.11
N ASP A 157 -2.45 -19.63 6.59
CA ASP A 157 -3.52 -19.84 5.61
C ASP A 157 -4.92 -19.70 6.23
N GLU A 158 -5.09 -20.02 7.52
CA GLU A 158 -6.32 -19.76 8.25
C GLU A 158 -6.60 -18.25 8.33
N LEU A 159 -5.61 -17.44 8.75
CA LEU A 159 -5.77 -16.00 8.84
C LEU A 159 -5.99 -15.36 7.46
N LYS A 160 -5.34 -15.86 6.40
CA LYS A 160 -5.62 -15.42 5.02
C LYS A 160 -7.06 -15.72 4.62
N GLY A 161 -7.59 -16.88 5.01
CA GLY A 161 -8.99 -17.24 4.79
C GLY A 161 -9.92 -16.21 5.43
N SER A 162 -9.73 -15.95 6.72
CA SER A 162 -10.54 -14.95 7.44
C SER A 162 -10.37 -13.53 6.90
N MET A 163 -9.16 -13.13 6.49
CA MET A 163 -8.92 -11.83 5.86
C MET A 163 -9.63 -11.70 4.50
N THR A 164 -9.63 -12.77 3.71
CA THR A 164 -10.35 -12.83 2.43
C THR A 164 -11.85 -12.69 2.66
N GLU A 165 -12.40 -13.52 3.55
CA GLU A 165 -13.82 -13.50 3.91
C GLU A 165 -14.25 -12.12 4.40
N ALA A 166 -13.49 -11.49 5.30
CA ALA A 166 -13.82 -10.15 5.79
C ALA A 166 -13.84 -9.07 4.70
N VAL A 167 -12.94 -9.15 3.70
CA VAL A 167 -12.93 -8.19 2.58
C VAL A 167 -14.07 -8.47 1.61
N GLU A 168 -14.39 -9.74 1.35
CA GLU A 168 -15.52 -10.13 0.50
C GLU A 168 -16.86 -9.75 1.14
N ASP A 169 -17.04 -10.03 2.43
CA ASP A 169 -18.22 -9.65 3.21
C ASP A 169 -18.38 -8.14 3.28
N PHE A 170 -17.29 -7.40 3.52
CA PHE A 170 -17.30 -5.94 3.47
C PHE A 170 -17.79 -5.45 2.09
N LYS A 171 -17.27 -6.04 1.02
CA LYS A 171 -17.62 -5.65 -0.34
C LYS A 171 -19.06 -6.00 -0.72
N ALA A 172 -19.59 -7.10 -0.19
CA ALA A 172 -20.96 -7.53 -0.44
C ALA A 172 -22.00 -6.72 0.36
N THR A 173 -21.67 -6.34 1.60
CA THR A 173 -22.66 -5.77 2.54
C THR A 173 -22.58 -4.26 2.69
N ARG A 174 -21.37 -3.68 2.60
CA ARG A 174 -21.13 -2.29 3.00
C ARG A 174 -20.55 -1.43 1.88
N TRP A 175 -19.73 -2.02 1.02
CA TRP A 175 -19.14 -1.30 -0.11
C TRP A 175 -20.17 -1.07 -1.22
N ASN A 176 -20.94 0.01 -1.10
CA ASN A 176 -21.84 0.44 -2.16
C ASN A 176 -21.09 1.33 -3.16
N LYS A 177 -20.84 0.80 -4.36
CA LYS A 177 -20.24 1.51 -5.50
C LYS A 177 -21.12 2.67 -5.97
N ASP A 178 -22.44 2.54 -5.85
CA ASP A 178 -23.44 3.49 -6.38
C ASP A 178 -23.72 4.67 -5.44
N ALA A 179 -23.27 4.60 -4.18
CA ALA A 179 -23.45 5.68 -3.21
C ALA A 179 -22.65 6.96 -3.54
N LEU A 180 -21.86 6.95 -4.63
CA LEU A 180 -20.99 8.06 -5.03
C LEU A 180 -21.41 8.79 -6.31
N GLY A 181 -22.49 8.38 -7.00
CA GLY A 181 -23.02 9.18 -8.11
C GLY A 181 -21.99 9.55 -9.18
N VAL A 182 -21.07 8.65 -9.51
CA VAL A 182 -20.21 8.77 -10.70
C VAL A 182 -20.65 7.69 -11.68
N ASN A 183 -21.55 8.09 -12.59
CA ASN A 183 -21.83 7.32 -13.80
C ASN A 183 -20.54 7.16 -14.61
N ALA A 184 -20.38 5.94 -15.13
CA ALA A 184 -19.67 5.51 -16.35
C ALA A 184 -18.70 6.50 -17.02
#